data_AF-A0A0M3KHP0-F1
#
_entry.id   AF-A0A0M3KHP0-F1
#
_cell.length_a   1.000
_cell.length_b   1.000
_cell.length_c   1.000
_cell.angle_alpha   90.00
_cell.angle_beta   90.00
_cell.angle_gamma   90.00
#
_symmetry.space_group_name_H-M   'P 1'
#
loop_
_entity.id
_entity.type
_entity.pdbx_description
1 polymer ?
#
loop_
_entity_poly.entity_id
_entity_poly.type
_entity_poly.pdbx_seq_one_letter_code
_entity_poly.pdbx_strand_id
1 'polypeptide(L)'
;MKVLSIEEVVLQILEGVTVLSNWEVSSVGAGVGAGRLEQRVLELLHKHGKVITADGTEREVNEKDDVLLENNSILEDIVVRFCFATKMDRGLQIQAADYNIEGDIPPPPCGLSLPLGDEMLHIPGVIREWAAEVLFEWNDNDKSLPQLILDSIYRVE
;
A
#
# COMPACT_ATOMS: atom_id res chain seq x y z
N MET A 1 -4.91 21.71 -5.62
CA MET A 1 -6.09 20.82 -5.63
C MET A 1 -5.80 19.66 -6.58
N LYS A 2 -5.09 18.64 -6.10
CA LYS A 2 -4.97 17.34 -6.78
C LYS A 2 -6.08 16.48 -6.17
N VAL A 3 -7.18 16.30 -6.90
CA VAL A 3 -8.18 15.27 -6.58
C VAL A 3 -8.02 14.23 -7.68
N LEU A 4 -7.06 13.33 -7.50
CA LEU A 4 -6.98 12.09 -8.27
C LEU A 4 -7.55 11.01 -7.35
N SER A 5 -8.85 10.75 -7.47
CA SER A 5 -9.45 9.52 -6.96
C SER A 5 -9.00 8.41 -7.89
N ILE A 6 -8.09 7.55 -7.43
CA ILE A 6 -7.76 6.31 -8.14
C ILE A 6 -8.81 5.30 -7.71
N GLU A 7 -9.56 4.75 -8.66
CA GLU A 7 -10.53 3.69 -8.40
C GLU A 7 -10.06 2.44 -9.13
N GLU A 8 -10.23 1.28 -8.50
CA GLU A 8 -9.98 0.01 -9.15
C GLU A 8 -11.27 -0.41 -9.85
N VAL A 9 -11.29 -0.32 -11.18
CA VAL A 9 -12.46 -0.65 -12.01
C VAL A 9 -12.17 -1.90 -12.82
N VAL A 10 -12.99 -2.92 -12.65
CA VAL A 10 -12.97 -4.14 -13.47
C VAL A 10 -14.06 -4.04 -14.52
N LEU A 11 -13.67 -4.03 -15.80
CA LEU A 11 -14.57 -4.01 -16.95
C LEU A 11 -14.38 -5.26 -17.79
N GLN A 12 -15.48 -5.92 -18.13
CA GLN A 12 -15.48 -7.02 -19.09
C GLN A 12 -15.65 -6.51 -20.51
N ILE A 13 -14.88 -7.09 -21.43
CA ILE A 13 -14.98 -6.82 -22.86
C ILE A 13 -15.21 -8.16 -23.57
N LEU A 14 -16.37 -8.32 -24.19
CA LEU A 14 -16.75 -9.50 -24.96
C LEU A 14 -16.88 -9.11 -26.43
N GLU A 15 -16.08 -9.73 -27.30
CA GLU A 15 -16.08 -9.45 -28.74
C GLU A 15 -15.95 -7.96 -29.11
N GLY A 16 -15.19 -7.20 -28.31
CA GLY A 16 -14.99 -5.76 -28.52
C GLY A 16 -16.12 -4.87 -27.96
N VAL A 17 -17.12 -5.47 -27.30
CA VAL A 17 -18.19 -4.75 -26.61
C VAL A 17 -17.94 -4.78 -25.11
N THR A 18 -17.90 -3.61 -24.47
CA THR A 18 -17.82 -3.51 -23.02
C THR A 18 -19.15 -3.93 -22.38
N VAL A 19 -19.11 -4.96 -21.55
CA VAL A 19 -20.28 -5.47 -20.82
C VAL A 19 -20.46 -4.65 -19.55
N LEU A 20 -21.26 -3.58 -19.64
CA LEU A 20 -21.50 -2.64 -18.53
C LEU A 20 -22.40 -3.21 -17.42
N SER A 21 -23.06 -4.35 -17.61
CA SER A 21 -23.86 -4.98 -16.55
C SER A 21 -23.01 -5.59 -15.43
N ASN A 22 -21.73 -5.89 -15.72
CA ASN A 22 -20.87 -6.74 -14.87
C ASN A 22 -19.59 -6.01 -14.42
N TRP A 23 -19.64 -4.68 -14.40
CA TRP A 23 -18.54 -3.87 -13.88
C TRP A 23 -18.49 -3.95 -12.37
N GLU A 24 -17.29 -4.06 -11.81
CA GLU A 24 -17.04 -3.98 -10.37
C GLU A 24 -16.11 -2.81 -10.09
N VAL A 25 -16.33 -2.15 -8.96
CA VAL A 25 -15.44 -1.11 -8.45
C VAL A 25 -15.10 -1.41 -7.01
N SER A 26 -13.84 -1.19 -6.67
CA SER A 26 -13.40 -1.13 -5.28
C SER A 26 -12.79 0.20 -4.92
N SER A 27 -13.07 0.60 -3.69
CA SER A 27 -12.41 1.67 -2.97
C SER A 27 -11.08 1.27 -2.35
N VAL A 28 -10.57 0.05 -2.58
CA VAL A 28 -9.20 -0.31 -2.18
C VAL A 28 -8.18 0.67 -2.79
N GLY A 29 -8.43 1.20 -3.99
CA GLY A 29 -7.69 2.35 -4.53
C GLY A 29 -8.21 3.73 -4.09
N ALA A 30 -9.47 3.83 -3.65
CA ALA A 30 -10.24 5.07 -3.55
C ALA A 30 -10.20 5.70 -2.15
N GLY A 31 -9.24 6.58 -1.99
CA GLY A 31 -9.19 7.75 -1.12
C GLY A 31 -8.17 8.69 -1.77
N VAL A 32 -8.26 10.00 -1.54
CA VAL A 32 -7.39 11.03 -2.14
C VAL A 32 -5.94 10.52 -2.28
N GLY A 33 -5.53 10.19 -3.51
CA GLY A 33 -4.23 9.62 -3.87
C GLY A 33 -3.96 8.23 -3.26
N ALA A 34 -4.05 7.15 -4.03
CA ALA A 34 -3.56 5.83 -3.58
C ALA A 34 -3.99 5.45 -2.13
N GLY A 35 -5.20 5.85 -1.71
CA GLY A 35 -5.48 6.17 -0.31
C GLY A 35 -5.21 5.02 0.65
N ARG A 36 -5.57 3.79 0.28
CA ARG A 36 -5.35 2.63 1.14
C ARG A 36 -3.89 2.17 1.16
N LEU A 37 -3.15 2.34 0.06
CA LEU A 37 -1.71 2.06 0.01
C LEU A 37 -0.92 3.12 0.78
N GLU A 38 -1.22 4.40 0.61
CA GLU A 38 -0.58 5.48 1.36
C GLU A 38 -0.89 5.39 2.85
N GLN A 39 -2.15 5.11 3.21
CA GLN A 39 -2.54 4.84 4.59
C GLN A 39 -1.80 3.62 5.15
N ARG A 40 -1.69 2.54 4.37
CA ARG A 40 -0.94 1.34 4.78
C ARG A 40 0.53 1.63 4.99
N VAL A 41 1.15 2.41 4.11
CA VAL A 41 2.54 2.89 4.27
C VAL A 41 2.67 3.72 5.53
N LEU A 42 1.75 4.65 5.79
CA LEU A 42 1.75 5.48 6.98
C LEU A 42 1.66 4.63 8.27
N GLU A 43 0.71 3.69 8.34
CA GLU A 43 0.57 2.75 9.47
C GLU A 43 1.85 1.94 9.71
N LEU A 44 2.50 1.48 8.63
CA LEU A 44 3.75 0.74 8.72
C LEU A 44 4.94 1.63 9.10
N LEU A 45 4.95 2.89 8.69
CA LEU A 45 5.97 3.88 9.08
C LEU A 45 5.88 4.20 10.57
N HIS A 46 4.68 4.37 11.12
CA HIS A 46 4.50 4.54 12.57
C HIS A 46 4.96 3.32 13.37
N LYS A 47 4.81 2.10 12.82
CA LYS A 47 5.22 0.86 13.50
C LYS A 47 6.70 0.52 13.36
N HIS A 48 7.31 0.81 12.21
CA HIS A 48 8.63 0.27 11.86
C HIS A 48 9.59 1.33 11.30
N GLY A 49 9.07 2.44 10.81
CA GLY A 49 9.87 3.55 10.30
C GLY A 49 10.67 4.22 11.41
N LYS A 50 11.79 4.82 11.03
CA LYS A 50 12.63 5.60 11.93
C LYS A 50 13.01 6.92 11.30
N VAL A 51 13.15 7.95 12.11
CA VAL A 51 13.72 9.23 11.69
C VAL A 51 15.10 9.38 12.30
N ILE A 52 16.08 9.67 11.46
CA ILE A 52 17.46 9.97 11.85
C ILE A 52 17.58 11.49 11.91
N THR A 53 17.79 12.00 13.11
CA THR A 53 17.93 13.44 13.37
C THR A 53 19.27 13.96 12.84
N ALA A 54 19.42 15.29 12.77
CA ALA A 54 20.68 15.92 12.38
C ALA A 54 21.87 15.54 13.29
N ASP A 55 21.58 15.17 14.55
CA ASP A 55 22.57 14.71 15.53
C ASP A 55 22.94 13.22 15.36
N GLY A 56 22.31 12.53 14.40
CA GLY A 56 22.51 11.11 14.12
C GLY A 56 21.76 10.16 15.07
N THR A 57 20.86 10.69 15.91
CA THR A 57 20.03 9.86 16.80
C THR A 57 18.82 9.33 16.04
N GLU A 58 18.42 8.09 16.33
CA GLU A 58 17.21 7.48 15.78
C GLU A 58 16.02 7.71 16.72
N ARG A 59 14.89 8.13 16.15
CA ARG A 59 13.60 8.23 16.82
C ARG A 59 12.49 7.59 15.99
N GLU A 60 11.38 7.28 16.61
CA GLU A 60 10.18 6.80 15.91
C GLU A 60 9.51 7.95 15.12
N VAL A 61 8.76 7.56 14.09
CA VAL A 61 7.89 8.47 13.33
C VAL A 61 6.72 8.88 14.25
N ASN A 62 6.35 10.16 14.24
CA ASN A 62 5.27 10.68 15.07
C ASN A 62 4.31 11.58 14.27
N GLU A 63 3.21 12.00 14.89
CA GLU A 63 2.15 12.81 14.25
C GLU A 63 2.64 14.14 13.63
N LYS A 64 3.76 14.71 14.09
CA LYS A 64 4.32 15.93 13.48
C LYS A 64 4.97 15.63 12.14
N ASP A 65 5.49 14.42 11.97
CA ASP A 65 6.08 13.95 10.73
C ASP A 65 5.00 13.73 9.67
N ASP A 66 3.78 13.35 10.05
CA ASP A 66 2.65 13.14 9.13
C ASP A 66 2.39 14.38 8.27
N VAL A 67 2.44 15.56 8.87
CA VAL A 67 2.29 16.85 8.16
C VAL A 67 3.41 17.04 7.12
N LEU A 68 4.63 16.59 7.41
CA LEU A 68 5.75 16.67 6.46
C LEU A 68 5.66 15.60 5.38
N LEU A 69 5.19 14.39 5.73
CA LEU A 69 4.97 13.29 4.80
C LEU A 69 3.91 13.64 3.77
N GLU A 70 2.80 14.24 4.19
CA GLU A 70 1.72 14.71 3.33
C GLU A 70 2.14 15.90 2.45
N ASN A 71 2.70 16.95 3.06
CA ASN A 71 3.03 18.19 2.33
C ASN A 71 4.11 17.98 1.26
N ASN A 72 5.03 17.04 1.48
CA ASN A 72 6.10 16.73 0.53
C ASN A 72 5.77 15.55 -0.39
N SER A 73 4.54 15.02 -0.35
CA SER A 73 4.10 13.86 -1.15
C SER A 73 5.03 12.64 -0.99
N ILE A 74 5.60 12.46 0.20
CA ILE A 74 6.56 11.38 0.48
C ILE A 74 5.84 10.03 0.44
N LEU A 75 4.59 9.95 0.91
CA LEU A 75 3.80 8.71 0.85
C LEU A 75 3.56 8.26 -0.60
N GLU A 76 3.10 9.17 -1.47
CA GLU A 76 2.95 8.93 -2.92
C GLU A 76 4.28 8.44 -3.52
N ASP A 77 5.39 9.10 -3.19
CA ASP A 77 6.73 8.73 -3.64
C ASP A 77 7.14 7.32 -3.19
N ILE A 78 6.79 6.93 -1.96
CA ILE A 78 7.07 5.58 -1.43
C ILE A 78 6.27 4.54 -2.20
N VAL A 79 4.97 4.77 -2.34
CA VAL A 79 4.05 3.86 -3.04
C VAL A 79 4.46 3.68 -4.49
N VAL A 80 4.71 4.76 -5.22
CA VAL A 80 4.93 4.72 -6.68
C VAL A 80 6.33 4.20 -7.03
N ARG A 81 7.36 4.55 -6.24
CA ARG A 81 8.75 4.27 -6.63
C ARG A 81 9.38 3.11 -5.91
N PHE A 82 8.92 2.79 -4.70
CA PHE A 82 9.64 1.88 -3.81
C PHE A 82 8.84 0.68 -3.38
N CYS A 83 7.50 0.77 -3.36
CA CYS A 83 6.65 -0.36 -3.09
C CYS A 83 6.56 -1.34 -4.26
N PHE A 84 6.39 -2.61 -3.96
CA PHE A 84 6.22 -3.66 -4.94
C PHE A 84 5.37 -4.81 -4.38
N ALA A 85 4.56 -5.43 -5.23
CA ALA A 85 3.84 -6.65 -4.88
C ALA A 85 4.78 -7.86 -4.86
N THR A 86 4.61 -8.74 -3.89
CA THR A 86 5.41 -9.96 -3.76
C THR A 86 4.69 -11.19 -4.33
N LYS A 87 5.34 -12.35 -4.27
CA LYS A 87 4.73 -13.61 -4.72
C LYS A 87 3.66 -14.08 -3.73
N MET A 88 2.66 -14.79 -4.23
CA MET A 88 1.52 -15.28 -3.44
C MET A 88 1.92 -16.09 -2.20
N ASP A 89 2.88 -17.00 -2.33
CA ASP A 89 3.39 -17.82 -1.22
C ASP A 89 4.00 -16.95 -0.10
N ARG A 90 4.73 -15.91 -0.49
CA ARG A 90 5.33 -14.95 0.44
C ARG A 90 4.28 -14.00 1.05
N GLY A 91 3.32 -13.53 0.26
CA GLY A 91 2.21 -12.71 0.76
C GLY A 91 1.39 -13.44 1.83
N LEU A 92 1.06 -14.72 1.58
CA LEU A 92 0.37 -15.58 2.55
C LEU A 92 1.16 -15.74 3.86
N GLN A 93 2.49 -15.85 3.80
CA GLN A 93 3.34 -15.91 5.00
C GLN A 93 3.31 -14.60 5.78
N ILE A 94 3.36 -13.46 5.09
CA ILE A 94 3.30 -12.13 5.70
C ILE A 94 1.96 -11.93 6.41
N GLN A 95 0.85 -12.26 5.73
CA GLN A 95 -0.50 -12.16 6.28
C GLN A 95 -0.70 -13.11 7.47
N ALA A 96 -0.20 -14.35 7.39
CA ALA A 96 -0.28 -15.33 8.48
C ALA A 96 0.55 -14.93 9.71
N ALA A 97 1.62 -14.15 9.51
CA ALA A 97 2.45 -13.60 10.58
C ALA A 97 1.93 -12.26 11.13
N ASP A 98 0.75 -11.81 10.71
CA ASP A 98 0.10 -10.55 11.14
C ASP A 98 1.04 -9.33 11.04
N TYR A 99 1.84 -9.29 9.97
CA TYR A 99 2.80 -8.20 9.74
C TYR A 99 3.78 -7.99 10.90
N ASN A 100 4.21 -9.07 11.56
CA ASN A 100 5.24 -9.03 12.59
C ASN A 100 6.63 -9.31 12.00
N ILE A 101 7.55 -8.34 12.12
CA ILE A 101 8.94 -8.45 11.63
C ILE A 101 9.69 -9.61 12.28
N GLU A 102 9.35 -9.95 13.53
CA GLU A 102 10.00 -11.02 14.28
C GLU A 102 9.40 -12.41 13.98
N GLY A 103 8.38 -12.48 13.13
CA GLY A 103 7.75 -13.74 12.72
C GLY A 103 8.62 -14.58 11.77
N ASP A 104 8.14 -15.78 11.43
CA ASP A 104 8.77 -16.66 10.44
C ASP A 104 8.47 -16.18 9.02
N ILE A 105 9.01 -15.01 8.67
CA ILE A 105 8.88 -14.36 7.37
C ILE A 105 10.27 -14.33 6.73
N PRO A 106 10.42 -14.70 5.44
CA PRO A 106 11.73 -14.62 4.81
C PRO A 106 12.26 -13.16 4.81
N PRO A 107 13.59 -12.99 4.83
CA PRO A 107 14.21 -11.70 5.13
C PRO A 107 13.72 -10.60 4.19
N PRO A 108 13.45 -9.39 4.71
CA PRO A 108 12.94 -8.31 3.90
C PRO A 108 13.96 -7.82 2.87
N PRO A 109 13.52 -7.11 1.82
CA PRO A 109 14.43 -6.37 0.95
C PRO A 109 15.22 -5.33 1.75
N CYS A 110 16.22 -4.69 1.12
CA CYS A 110 16.95 -3.61 1.77
C CYS A 110 16.05 -2.43 2.14
N GLY A 111 16.34 -1.77 3.25
CA GLY A 111 15.75 -0.46 3.58
C GLY A 111 16.33 0.65 2.71
N LEU A 112 15.69 1.82 2.74
CA LEU A 112 16.19 3.04 2.10
C LEU A 112 15.91 4.25 2.98
N SER A 113 16.59 5.37 2.73
CA SER A 113 16.37 6.61 3.47
C SER A 113 16.00 7.75 2.53
N LEU A 114 15.02 8.58 2.93
CA LEU A 114 14.56 9.77 2.21
C LEU A 114 14.71 11.01 3.08
N PRO A 115 14.91 12.20 2.49
CA PRO A 115 14.85 13.45 3.24
C PRO A 115 13.48 13.69 3.86
N LEU A 116 13.44 14.15 5.11
CA LEU A 116 12.24 14.57 5.84
C LEU A 116 12.53 15.93 6.50
N GLY A 117 12.48 17.01 5.71
CA GLY A 117 12.94 18.33 6.15
C GLY A 117 14.46 18.33 6.37
N ASP A 118 14.89 18.67 7.58
CA ASP A 118 16.30 18.66 8.00
C ASP A 118 16.75 17.30 8.56
N GLU A 119 15.84 16.33 8.63
CA GLU A 119 16.09 14.97 9.12
C GLU A 119 16.00 13.95 7.97
N MET A 120 16.30 12.68 8.26
CA MET A 120 16.23 11.59 7.28
C MET A 120 15.24 10.52 7.74
N LEU A 121 14.22 10.24 6.95
CA LEU A 121 13.30 9.12 7.16
C LEU A 121 13.95 7.83 6.66
N HIS A 122 14.23 6.91 7.58
CA HIS A 122 14.61 5.54 7.26
C HIS A 122 13.37 4.64 7.12
N ILE A 123 13.25 4.02 5.96
CA ILE A 123 12.14 3.15 5.57
C ILE A 123 12.67 1.71 5.51
N PRO A 124 12.30 0.85 6.47
CA PRO A 124 12.61 -0.56 6.41
C PRO A 124 12.08 -1.22 5.14
N GLY A 125 12.80 -2.23 4.65
CA GLY A 125 12.41 -2.96 3.44
C GLY A 125 11.05 -3.63 3.54
N VAL A 126 10.63 -4.03 4.75
CA VAL A 126 9.29 -4.62 4.97
C VAL A 126 8.17 -3.69 4.51
N ILE A 127 8.29 -2.37 4.72
CA ILE A 127 7.23 -1.41 4.39
C ILE A 127 6.96 -1.41 2.90
N ARG A 128 8.02 -1.51 2.10
CA ARG A 128 7.98 -1.51 0.65
C ARG A 128 7.26 -2.73 0.08
N GLU A 129 7.37 -3.87 0.77
CA GLU A 129 6.76 -5.11 0.34
C GLU A 129 5.35 -5.27 0.90
N TRP A 130 5.18 -5.06 2.21
CA TRP A 130 3.95 -5.35 2.93
C TRP A 130 2.84 -4.35 2.64
N ALA A 131 3.17 -3.12 2.23
CA ALA A 131 2.16 -2.15 1.86
C ALA A 131 1.28 -2.66 0.71
N ALA A 132 1.87 -3.35 -0.27
CA ALA A 132 1.17 -3.85 -1.45
C ALA A 132 0.19 -4.99 -1.15
N GLU A 133 0.34 -5.69 0.00
CA GLU A 133 -0.55 -6.80 0.37
C GLU A 133 -2.00 -6.34 0.60
N VAL A 134 -2.22 -5.07 0.91
CA VAL A 134 -3.56 -4.51 1.09
C VAL A 134 -4.46 -4.65 -0.16
N LEU A 135 -3.86 -4.85 -1.34
CA LEU A 135 -4.57 -5.10 -2.60
C LEU A 135 -5.08 -6.54 -2.74
N PHE A 136 -4.52 -7.47 -1.96
CA PHE A 136 -4.74 -8.91 -2.06
C PHE A 136 -5.38 -9.52 -0.80
N GLU A 137 -5.36 -8.79 0.31
CA GLU A 137 -6.02 -9.16 1.56
C GLU A 137 -7.53 -9.36 1.37
N TRP A 138 -8.05 -10.51 1.83
CA TRP A 138 -9.50 -10.70 1.86
C TRP A 138 -10.16 -9.70 2.80
N ASN A 139 -11.13 -8.95 2.29
CA ASN A 139 -11.91 -8.01 3.08
C ASN A 139 -13.35 -7.96 2.56
N ASP A 140 -14.31 -8.06 3.48
CA ASP A 140 -15.74 -8.10 3.16
C ASP A 140 -16.32 -6.72 2.82
N ASN A 141 -15.70 -5.64 3.33
CA ASN A 141 -16.16 -4.27 3.11
C ASN A 141 -15.54 -3.67 1.85
N ASP A 142 -14.22 -3.79 1.72
CA ASP A 142 -13.43 -3.28 0.59
C ASP A 142 -12.82 -4.48 -0.14
N LYS A 143 -13.51 -4.98 -1.17
CA LYS A 143 -13.07 -6.18 -1.91
C LYS A 143 -11.67 -5.98 -2.50
N SER A 144 -10.82 -6.98 -2.29
CA SER A 144 -9.49 -7.06 -2.94
C SER A 144 -9.57 -7.20 -4.45
N LEU A 145 -8.44 -6.95 -5.13
CA LEU A 145 -8.33 -7.13 -6.58
C LEU A 145 -8.76 -8.53 -7.04
N PRO A 146 -8.33 -9.65 -6.41
CA PRO A 146 -8.83 -10.98 -6.80
C PRO A 146 -10.34 -11.15 -6.60
N GLN A 147 -10.91 -10.62 -5.51
CA GLN A 147 -12.35 -10.68 -5.27
C GLN A 147 -13.13 -9.94 -6.36
N LEU A 148 -12.70 -8.73 -6.74
CA LEU A 148 -13.34 -7.95 -7.81
C LEU A 148 -13.33 -8.68 -9.16
N ILE A 149 -12.19 -9.29 -9.51
CA ILE A 149 -12.06 -10.03 -10.77
C ILE A 149 -13.02 -11.23 -10.79
N LEU A 150 -13.05 -12.01 -9.70
CA LEU A 150 -13.94 -13.15 -9.60
C LEU A 150 -15.41 -12.72 -9.65
N ASP A 151 -15.79 -11.70 -8.90
CA ASP A 151 -17.16 -11.21 -8.86
C ASP A 151 -17.63 -10.68 -10.21
N SER A 152 -16.75 -9.99 -10.94
CA SER A 152 -17.06 -9.59 -12.30
C SER A 152 -17.38 -10.84 -13.14
N ILE A 153 -16.47 -11.83 -13.17
CA ILE A 153 -16.62 -13.03 -14.02
C ILE A 153 -17.88 -13.84 -13.67
N TYR A 154 -18.20 -14.01 -12.39
CA TYR A 154 -19.34 -14.82 -11.97
C TYR A 154 -20.70 -14.13 -12.15
N ARG A 155 -20.74 -12.83 -12.43
CA ARG A 155 -21.99 -12.07 -12.70
C ARG A 155 -22.49 -12.17 -14.15
N VAL A 156 -21.90 -13.03 -14.99
CA VAL A 156 -22.39 -13.29 -16.35
C VAL A 156 -23.63 -14.20 -16.29
N GLU A 157 -24.78 -13.59 -16.01
CA GLU A 157 -26.12 -14.14 -16.34
C GLU A 157 -26.73 -13.40 -17.53
#